data_AF-A0A447JLS7-F1
#
_entry.id   AF-A0A447JLS7-F1
#
_cell.length_a   1.000
_cell.length_b   1.000
_cell.length_c   1.000
_cell.angle_alpha   90.00
_cell.angle_beta   90.00
_cell.angle_gamma   90.00
#
_symmetry.space_group_name_H-M   'P 1'
#
loop_
_entity.id
_entity.type
_entity.pdbx_description
1 polymer ?
#
loop_
_entity_poly.entity_id
_entity_poly.type
_entity_poly.pdbx_seq_one_letter_code
_entity_poly.pdbx_strand_id
1 'polypeptide(L)'
;MQFLLWDAQRRAGITDEQIALAMVEKLAVNKKREWPEPKDGEPRLHIKEPPAPVVPAEMPKGLAGQIVSLLAHNVGDKFLAQKIWNACRAAMLSKWITK
;
A
#
# COMPACT_ATOMS: atom_id res chain seq x y z
N MET A 1 0.55 7.01 -27.56
CA MET A 1 1.83 6.29 -27.69
C MET A 1 1.78 4.84 -27.20
N GLN A 2 1.00 4.48 -26.17
CA GLN A 2 0.94 3.09 -25.66
C GLN A 2 0.43 2.04 -26.67
N PHE A 3 -0.46 2.43 -27.59
CA PHE A 3 -1.03 1.52 -28.61
C PHE A 3 -0.02 1.05 -29.67
N LEU A 4 1.02 1.86 -29.97
CA LEU A 4 1.98 1.55 -31.03
C LEU A 4 2.93 0.42 -30.65
N LEU A 5 3.33 0.35 -29.37
CA LEU A 5 4.19 -0.73 -28.87
C LEU A 5 3.47 -2.08 -28.97
N TRP A 6 2.19 -2.12 -28.58
CA TRP A 6 1.39 -3.35 -28.65
C TRP A 6 1.19 -3.79 -30.11
N ASP A 7 0.86 -2.87 -31.02
CA ASP A 7 0.72 -3.20 -32.45
C ASP A 7 2.03 -3.76 -33.03
N ALA A 8 3.17 -3.16 -32.69
CA ALA A 8 4.48 -3.66 -33.11
C ALA A 8 4.79 -5.05 -32.54
N GLN A 9 4.45 -5.31 -31.27
CA GLN A 9 4.60 -6.63 -30.64
C GLN A 9 3.76 -7.70 -31.35
N ARG A 10 2.49 -7.40 -31.65
CA ARG A 10 1.61 -8.31 -32.39
C ARG A 10 2.08 -8.57 -33.82
N ARG A 11 2.54 -7.54 -34.54
CA ARG A 11 3.11 -7.70 -35.90
C ARG A 11 4.41 -8.48 -35.90
N ALA A 12 5.19 -8.41 -34.81
CA ALA A 12 6.38 -9.21 -34.61
C ALA A 12 6.07 -10.66 -34.19
N GLY A 13 4.79 -11.02 -34.03
CA GLY A 13 4.37 -12.36 -33.61
C GLY A 13 4.69 -12.68 -32.15
N ILE A 14 4.94 -11.67 -31.33
CA ILE A 14 5.23 -11.84 -29.90
C ILE A 14 3.90 -12.04 -29.16
N THR A 15 3.77 -13.17 -28.47
CA THR A 15 2.55 -13.48 -27.70
C THR A 15 2.58 -12.83 -26.32
N ASP A 16 1.41 -12.69 -25.70
CA ASP A 16 1.29 -12.12 -24.36
C ASP A 16 2.03 -12.98 -23.32
N GLU A 17 2.08 -14.31 -23.49
CA GLU A 17 2.85 -15.21 -22.62
C GLU A 17 4.36 -14.95 -22.74
N GLN A 18 4.86 -14.70 -23.94
CA GLN A 18 6.27 -14.35 -24.16
C GLN A 18 6.61 -13.00 -23.53
N ILE A 19 5.71 -12.02 -23.61
CA ILE A 19 5.87 -10.71 -22.93
C ILE A 19 5.90 -10.90 -21.41
N ALA A 20 4.97 -11.70 -20.88
CA ALA A 20 4.90 -11.97 -19.45
C ALA A 20 6.19 -12.65 -18.94
N LEU A 21 6.68 -13.65 -19.66
CA LEU A 21 7.93 -14.33 -19.32
C LEU A 21 9.13 -13.38 -19.39
N ALA A 22 9.27 -12.63 -20.49
CA ALA A 22 10.34 -11.65 -20.65
C ALA A 22 10.29 -10.56 -19.56
N MET A 23 9.10 -10.18 -19.09
CA MET A 23 8.95 -9.24 -18.00
C MET A 23 9.41 -9.83 -16.66
N VAL A 24 9.10 -11.09 -16.37
CA VAL A 24 9.60 -11.80 -15.17
C VAL A 24 11.12 -11.90 -15.19
N GLU A 25 11.70 -12.32 -16.32
CA GLU A 25 13.15 -12.41 -16.50
C GLU A 25 13.82 -11.05 -16.34
N LYS A 26 13.26 -10.00 -16.96
CA LYS A 26 13.79 -8.64 -16.85
C LYS A 26 13.69 -8.11 -15.42
N LEU A 27 12.61 -8.42 -14.71
CA LEU A 27 12.46 -8.07 -13.29
C LEU A 27 13.51 -8.77 -12.44
N ALA A 28 13.81 -10.05 -12.70
CA ALA A 28 14.85 -10.78 -11.97
C ALA A 28 16.24 -10.16 -12.18
N VAL A 29 16.56 -9.74 -13.41
CA VAL A 29 17.80 -9.00 -13.73
C VAL A 29 17.82 -7.64 -13.03
N ASN A 30 16.72 -6.89 -13.08
CA ASN A 30 16.63 -5.57 -12.44
C ASN A 30 16.76 -5.66 -10.91
N LYS A 31 16.25 -6.73 -10.28
CA LYS A 31 16.38 -6.96 -8.83
C LYS A 31 17.82 -7.23 -8.38
N LYS A 32 18.60 -7.92 -9.23
CA LYS A 32 20.02 -8.21 -8.96
C LYS A 32 20.94 -7.04 -9.30
N ARG A 33 20.41 -6.02 -9.98
CA ARG A 33 21.19 -4.87 -10.42
C ARG A 33 21.39 -3.91 -9.25
N GLU A 34 22.64 -3.67 -8.91
CA GLU A 34 23.01 -2.54 -8.06
C GLU A 34 23.07 -1.29 -8.93
N TRP A 35 22.35 -0.25 -8.51
CA TRP A 35 22.39 1.04 -9.16
C TRP A 35 23.37 1.95 -8.41
N PRO A 36 24.30 2.62 -9.10
CA PRO A 36 25.15 3.61 -8.46
C PRO A 36 24.31 4.78 -7.94
N GLU A 37 24.83 5.50 -6.95
CA GLU A 37 24.17 6.71 -6.45
C GLU A 37 24.02 7.74 -7.58
N PRO A 38 22.84 8.36 -7.74
CA PRO A 38 22.67 9.44 -8.70
C PRO A 38 23.62 10.59 -8.37
N LYS A 39 24.42 11.01 -9.35
CA LYS A 39 25.30 12.17 -9.22
C LYS A 39 24.48 13.46 -9.15
N ASP A 40 25.09 14.56 -8.71
CA ASP A 40 24.40 15.84 -8.66
C ASP A 40 23.93 16.26 -10.06
N GLY A 41 22.64 16.58 -10.19
CA GLY A 41 21.97 16.87 -11.47
C GLY A 41 21.32 15.68 -12.20
N GLU A 42 21.50 14.43 -11.76
CA GLU A 42 20.81 13.27 -12.38
C GLU A 42 19.43 12.99 -11.74
N PRO A 43 18.44 12.51 -12.53
CA PRO A 43 17.14 12.11 -12.00
C PRO A 43 17.26 11.00 -10.94
N ARG A 44 16.96 11.35 -9.69
CA ARG A 44 16.93 10.40 -8.57
C ARG A 44 15.69 9.49 -8.65
N LEU A 45 15.85 8.23 -8.25
CA LEU A 45 14.73 7.32 -8.03
C LEU A 45 13.84 7.87 -6.90
N HIS A 46 12.61 8.26 -7.22
CA HIS A 46 11.62 8.68 -6.25
C HIS A 46 10.88 7.47 -5.67
N ILE A 47 11.60 6.59 -4.97
CA ILE A 47 10.95 5.56 -4.16
C ILE A 47 10.55 6.25 -2.85
N LYS A 48 9.32 6.78 -2.79
CA LYS A 48 8.76 7.24 -1.52
C LYS A 48 8.42 5.99 -0.72
N GLU A 49 8.99 5.87 0.48
CA GLU A 49 8.49 4.89 1.44
C GLU A 49 6.99 5.11 1.61
N PRO A 50 6.18 4.04 1.68
CA PRO A 50 4.77 4.19 1.95
C PRO A 50 4.64 4.90 3.31
N PRO A 51 3.85 5.99 3.39
CA PRO A 51 3.75 6.76 4.62
C PRO A 51 3.27 5.84 5.75
N ALA A 52 3.90 5.97 6.92
CA ALA A 52 3.48 5.25 8.11
C ALA A 52 1.97 5.47 8.36
N PRO A 53 1.21 4.47 8.83
CA PRO A 53 -0.20 4.63 9.15
C PRO A 53 -0.39 5.74 10.17
N VAL A 54 -1.03 6.82 9.75
CA VAL A 54 -1.40 7.92 10.63
C VAL A 54 -2.69 7.52 11.36
N VAL A 55 -2.58 6.58 12.30
CA VAL A 55 -3.70 6.26 13.21
C VAL A 55 -3.59 7.16 14.44
N PRO A 56 -4.58 8.05 14.70
CA PRO A 56 -4.55 8.94 15.85
C PRO A 56 -4.30 8.20 17.17
N ALA A 57 -3.53 8.78 18.08
CA ALA A 57 -3.31 8.20 19.42
C ALA A 57 -4.59 8.15 20.24
N GLU A 58 -5.43 9.18 20.08
CA GLU A 58 -6.67 9.35 20.82
C GLU A 58 -7.89 9.13 19.93
N MET A 59 -9.00 8.76 20.55
CA MET A 59 -10.26 8.62 19.85
C MET A 59 -10.78 10.00 19.44
N PRO A 60 -11.12 10.22 18.15
CA PRO A 60 -11.70 11.48 17.69
C PRO A 60 -12.99 11.84 18.44
N LYS A 61 -13.18 13.13 18.71
CA LYS A 61 -14.41 13.65 19.32
C LYS A 61 -15.63 13.29 18.46
N GLY A 62 -16.66 12.73 19.08
CA GLY A 62 -17.89 12.30 18.41
C GLY A 62 -17.89 10.85 17.92
N LEU A 63 -16.73 10.20 17.79
CA LEU A 63 -16.65 8.80 17.35
C LEU A 63 -17.24 7.83 18.39
N ALA A 64 -17.10 8.14 19.69
CA ALA A 64 -17.66 7.32 20.75
C ALA A 64 -19.18 7.10 20.60
N GLY A 65 -19.93 8.16 20.24
CA GLY A 65 -21.37 8.06 20.02
C GLY A 65 -21.73 7.21 18.80
N GLN A 66 -20.92 7.28 17.75
CA GLN A 66 -21.09 6.45 16.54
C GLN A 66 -20.83 4.98 16.84
N ILE A 67 -19.76 4.67 17.59
CA ILE A 67 -19.42 3.29 18.00
C ILE A 67 -20.56 2.70 18.85
N VAL A 68 -21.06 3.46 19.82
CA VAL A 68 -22.16 3.01 20.69
C VAL A 68 -23.46 2.80 19.90
N SER A 69 -23.77 3.68 18.94
CA SER A 69 -24.97 3.56 18.09
C SER A 69 -24.99 2.32 17.20
N LEU A 70 -23.81 1.81 16.81
CA LEU A 70 -23.69 0.58 16.03
C LEU A 70 -23.93 -0.69 16.87
N LEU A 71 -23.90 -0.59 18.20
CA LEU A 71 -24.16 -1.71 19.09
C LEU A 71 -25.67 -1.80 19.34
N ALA A 72 -26.27 -2.94 18.99
CA ALA A 72 -27.71 -3.20 19.13
C ALA A 72 -28.24 -3.08 20.58
N HIS A 73 -27.34 -3.02 21.56
CA HIS A 73 -27.64 -2.67 22.93
C HIS A 73 -27.01 -1.30 23.21
N ASN A 74 -27.86 -0.30 23.46
CA ASN A 74 -27.49 1.06 23.88
C ASN A 74 -26.82 1.03 25.27
N VAL A 75 -25.66 0.40 25.36
CA VAL A 75 -24.78 0.54 26.50
C VAL A 75 -24.08 1.88 26.26
N GLY A 76 -24.58 2.95 26.89
CA GLY A 76 -23.98 4.28 26.90
C GLY A 76 -22.62 4.33 27.62
N ASP A 77 -21.88 3.23 27.61
CA ASP A 77 -20.63 3.06 28.29
C ASP A 77 -19.48 3.53 27.40
N LYS A 78 -19.04 4.76 27.65
CA LYS A 78 -17.87 5.37 27.02
C LYS A 78 -16.62 4.50 27.17
N PHE A 79 -16.56 3.65 28.20
CA PHE A 79 -15.45 2.72 28.41
C PHE A 79 -15.41 1.60 27.36
N LEU A 80 -16.58 1.11 26.92
CA LEU A 80 -16.67 0.10 25.87
C LEU A 80 -16.22 0.67 24.52
N ALA A 81 -16.66 1.89 24.18
CA ALA A 81 -16.21 2.58 22.97
C ALA A 81 -14.68 2.74 22.95
N GLN A 82 -14.08 3.12 24.09
CA GLN A 82 -12.63 3.26 24.21
C GLN A 82 -11.90 1.93 24.01
N LYS A 83 -12.41 0.83 24.55
CA LYS A 83 -11.84 -0.51 24.33
C LYS A 83 -11.88 -0.92 22.86
N ILE A 84 -13.02 -0.69 22.18
CA ILE A 84 -13.18 -0.98 20.76
C ILE A 84 -12.19 -0.17 19.92
N TRP A 85 -12.09 1.13 20.17
CA TRP A 85 -11.10 2.00 19.52
C TRP A 85 -9.67 1.50 19.70
N ASN A 86 -9.28 1.18 20.94
CA ASN A 86 -7.93 0.70 21.25
C ASN A 86 -7.61 -0.63 20.54
N ALA A 87 -8.57 -1.56 20.48
CA ALA A 87 -8.41 -2.84 19.79
C ALA A 87 -8.26 -2.66 18.27
N CYS A 88 -9.12 -1.84 17.65
CA CYS A 88 -9.03 -1.51 16.23
C CYS A 88 -7.71 -0.80 15.90
N ARG A 89 -7.29 0.16 16.73
CA ARG A 89 -6.01 0.87 16.58
C ARG A 89 -4.82 -0.08 16.66
N ALA A 90 -4.80 -0.98 17.63
CA ALA A 90 -3.74 -1.98 17.77
C ALA A 90 -3.64 -2.89 16.53
N ALA A 91 -4.78 -3.35 16.00
CA ALA A 91 -4.80 -4.19 14.79
C ALA A 91 -4.35 -3.44 13.52
N MET A 92 -4.66 -2.14 13.41
CA MET A 92 -4.19 -1.30 12.30
C MET A 92 -2.67 -1.07 12.36
N LEU A 93 -2.10 -0.95 13.56
CA LEU A 93 -0.67 -0.77 13.77
C LEU A 93 0.12 -2.09 13.64
N SER A 94 -0.44 -3.23 14.08
CA SER A 94 0.26 -4.52 14.05
C SER A 94 0.49 -5.05 12.62
N LYS A 95 -0.44 -4.79 11.70
CA LYS A 95 -0.33 -5.19 10.28
C LYS A 95 0.86 -4.54 9.55
N TRP A 96 1.48 -3.53 10.14
CA TRP A 96 2.64 -2.84 9.58
C TRP A 96 3.99 -3.28 10.16
N ILE A 97 4.01 -3.96 11.30
CA ILE A 97 5.25 -4.37 11.97
C ILE A 97 5.76 -5.75 11.49
N THR A 98 4.91 -6.54 10.81
CA THR A 98 5.25 -7.92 10.40
C THR A 98 5.64 -8.07 8.92
N LYS A 99 6.45 -7.17 8.36
CA LYS A 99 7.06 -7.36 7.03
C LYS A 99 8.57 -7.25 7.10
#